data_AF-A0A935I945-F1
#
_entry.id   AF-A0A935I945-F1
#
_cell.length_a   1.000
_cell.length_b   1.000
_cell.length_c   1.000
_cell.angle_alpha   90.00
_cell.angle_beta   90.00
_cell.angle_gamma   90.00
#
_symmetry.space_group_name_H-M   'P 1'
#
loop_
_entity.id
_entity.type
_entity.pdbx_description
1 polymer ?
#
loop_
_entity_poly.entity_id
_entity_poly.type
_entity_poly.pdbx_seq_one_letter_code
_entity_poly.pdbx_strand_id
1 'polypeptide(L)'
;MNNEYIIYNLKEALEQLGATIKNLELDNTYDNGDYLVEMQHLYHHINTAWNARVSTKEESHNCIEQDFERWRQFPKDIYMGI
;
A
#
# COMPACT_ATOMS: atom_id res chain seq x y z
N MET A 1 -12.50 3.31 13.40
CA MET A 1 -11.27 3.07 12.63
C MET A 1 -11.11 1.58 12.45
N ASN A 2 -10.92 1.10 11.22
CA ASN A 2 -10.85 -0.32 10.89
C ASN A 2 -9.44 -0.88 11.16
N ASN A 3 -9.08 -1.00 12.44
CA ASN A 3 -7.71 -1.31 12.86
C ASN A 3 -7.16 -2.61 12.26
N GLU A 4 -8.00 -3.64 12.11
CA GLU A 4 -7.59 -4.92 11.52
C GLU A 4 -7.12 -4.75 10.08
N TYR A 5 -7.91 -4.07 9.24
CA TYR A 5 -7.58 -3.86 7.83
C TYR A 5 -6.39 -2.90 7.63
N ILE A 6 -6.28 -1.89 8.50
CA ILE A 6 -5.13 -0.97 8.53
C ILE A 6 -3.86 -1.75 8.86
N ILE A 7 -3.86 -2.54 9.94
CA ILE A 7 -2.69 -3.31 10.37
C ILE A 7 -2.30 -4.33 9.31
N TYR A 8 -3.28 -4.98 8.67
CA TYR A 8 -3.02 -5.89 7.56
C TYR A 8 -2.23 -5.21 6.44
N ASN A 9 -2.74 -4.12 5.88
CA ASN A 9 -2.06 -3.40 4.81
C ASN A 9 -0.70 -2.82 5.22
N LEU A 10 -0.55 -2.34 6.47
CA LEU A 10 0.75 -1.86 6.96
C LEU A 10 1.78 -2.99 7.09
N LYS A 11 1.37 -4.22 7.39
CA LYS A 11 2.26 -5.38 7.42
C LYS A 11 2.68 -5.80 6.01
N GLU A 12 1.75 -5.84 5.06
CA GLU A 12 2.08 -6.11 3.65
C GLU A 12 3.05 -5.04 3.11
N ALA A 13 2.81 -3.76 3.43
CA ALA A 13 3.72 -2.66 3.07
C ALA A 13 5.13 -2.85 3.68
N LEU A 14 5.23 -3.29 4.93
CA LEU A 14 6.50 -3.56 5.59
C LEU A 14 7.25 -4.73 4.92
N GLU A 15 6.54 -5.81 4.59
CA GLU A 15 7.12 -6.96 3.89
C GLU A 15 7.62 -6.56 2.50
N GLN A 16 6.81 -5.84 1.73
CA GLN A 16 7.19 -5.32 0.41
C GLN A 16 8.41 -4.41 0.49
N LEU A 17 8.42 -3.46 1.43
CA LEU A 17 9.56 -2.55 1.62
C LEU A 17 10.83 -3.31 2.00
N GLY A 18 10.71 -4.30 2.89
CA GLY A 18 11.84 -5.15 3.28
C GLY A 18 12.41 -5.97 2.11
N ALA A 19 11.53 -6.53 1.27
CA ALA A 19 11.93 -7.26 0.07
C ALA A 19 12.62 -6.32 -0.94
N THR A 20 12.06 -5.13 -1.18
CA THR A 20 12.63 -4.13 -2.07
C THR A 20 14.03 -3.69 -1.65
N ILE A 21 14.24 -3.39 -0.36
CA ILE A 21 15.56 -3.05 0.18
C ILE A 21 16.55 -4.20 -0.07
N LYS A 22 16.14 -5.43 0.25
CA LYS A 22 17.00 -6.61 0.06
C LYS A 22 17.38 -6.81 -1.41
N ASN A 23 16.45 -6.64 -2.34
CA ASN A 23 16.72 -6.78 -3.77
C ASN A 23 17.69 -5.69 -4.27
N LEU A 24 17.47 -4.44 -3.87
CA LEU A 24 18.38 -3.33 -4.15
C LEU A 24 19.81 -3.55 -3.62
N GLU A 25 19.95 -4.22 -2.47
CA GLU A 25 21.25 -4.48 -1.84
C GLU A 25 21.99 -5.68 -2.44
N LEU A 26 21.28 -6.71 -2.90
CA LEU A 26 21.86 -8.03 -3.17
C LEU A 26 21.74 -8.50 -4.63
N ASP A 27 20.79 -7.98 -5.39
CA ASP A 27 20.50 -8.43 -6.74
C ASP A 27 21.06 -7.45 -7.78
N ASN A 28 22.17 -7.86 -8.43
CA ASN A 28 22.81 -7.07 -9.48
C ASN A 28 22.01 -6.99 -10.79
N THR A 29 20.92 -7.74 -10.90
CA THR A 29 20.00 -7.73 -12.05
C THR A 29 18.74 -6.93 -11.78
N TYR A 30 18.50 -6.52 -10.54
CA TYR A 30 17.36 -5.71 -10.16
C TYR A 30 17.44 -4.34 -10.84
N ASP A 31 16.37 -3.97 -11.52
CA ASP A 31 16.33 -2.77 -12.34
C ASP A 31 15.23 -1.78 -11.94
N ASN A 32 15.10 -0.70 -12.71
CA ASN A 32 14.10 0.33 -12.47
C ASN A 32 12.67 -0.16 -12.74
N GLY A 33 12.48 -1.13 -13.64
CA GLY A 33 11.20 -1.76 -13.89
C GLY A 33 10.73 -2.55 -12.68
N ASP A 34 11.61 -3.37 -12.10
CA ASP A 34 11.33 -4.10 -10.86
C ASP A 34 11.00 -3.13 -9.72
N TYR A 35 11.83 -2.09 -9.56
CA TYR A 35 11.60 -1.05 -8.55
C TYR A 35 10.27 -0.33 -8.73
N LEU A 36 9.90 0.01 -9.96
CA LEU A 36 8.63 0.66 -10.25
C LEU A 36 7.44 -0.21 -9.81
N VAL A 37 7.47 -1.50 -10.13
CA VAL A 37 6.40 -2.44 -9.75
C VAL A 37 6.30 -2.56 -8.23
N GLU A 38 7.43 -2.73 -7.55
CA GLU A 38 7.47 -2.86 -6.10
C GLU A 38 6.99 -1.58 -5.39
N MET A 39 7.37 -0.40 -5.90
CA MET A 39 6.88 0.88 -5.40
C MET A 39 5.37 1.05 -5.65
N GLN A 40 4.83 0.58 -6.77
CA GLN A 40 3.39 0.58 -7.02
C GLN A 40 2.63 -0.29 -6.01
N HIS A 41 3.15 -1.47 -5.65
CA HIS A 41 2.59 -2.32 -4.60
C HIS A 41 2.69 -1.66 -3.23
N LEU A 42 3.84 -1.07 -2.91
CA LEU A 42 4.04 -0.35 -1.64
C LEU A 42 3.05 0.79 -1.48
N TYR A 43 2.89 1.64 -2.50
CA TYR A 43 1.91 2.72 -2.48
C TYR A 43 0.49 2.20 -2.40
N HIS A 44 0.15 1.11 -3.10
CA HIS A 44 -1.17 0.49 -2.98
C HIS A 44 -1.50 0.16 -1.51
N HIS A 45 -0.60 -0.50 -0.78
CA HIS A 45 -0.83 -0.88 0.61
C HIS A 45 -0.88 0.34 1.55
N ILE A 46 0.08 1.26 1.46
CA ILE A 46 0.13 2.45 2.33
C ILE A 46 -1.10 3.35 2.10
N ASN A 47 -1.45 3.59 0.83
CA ASN A 47 -2.62 4.38 0.48
C ASN A 47 -3.90 3.71 0.96
N THR A 48 -4.02 2.38 0.77
CA THR A 48 -5.20 1.63 1.19
C THR A 48 -5.36 1.68 2.72
N ALA A 49 -4.27 1.50 3.47
CA ALA A 49 -4.28 1.63 4.92
C ALA A 49 -4.84 2.99 5.39
N TRP A 50 -4.49 4.08 4.71
CA TRP A 50 -4.97 5.41 5.04
C TRP A 50 -6.41 5.68 4.57
N ASN A 51 -6.70 5.41 3.29
CA ASN A 51 -7.97 5.76 2.67
C ASN A 51 -9.12 4.88 3.15
N ALA A 52 -8.84 3.62 3.50
CA ALA A 52 -9.83 2.70 4.06
C ALA A 52 -9.98 2.80 5.59
N ARG A 53 -9.27 3.72 6.26
CA ARG A 53 -9.19 3.75 7.75
C ARG A 53 -10.54 3.86 8.45
N VAL A 54 -11.55 4.43 7.78
CA VAL A 54 -12.92 4.59 8.30
C VAL A 54 -13.92 3.62 7.69
N SER A 55 -13.49 2.68 6.83
CA SER A 55 -14.38 1.67 6.27
C SER A 55 -14.98 0.81 7.37
N THR A 56 -16.14 0.24 7.11
CA THR A 56 -16.69 -0.84 7.91
C THR A 56 -15.90 -2.13 7.64
N LYS A 57 -16.04 -3.10 8.55
CA LYS A 57 -15.46 -4.44 8.37
C LYS A 57 -16.02 -5.12 7.11
N GLU A 58 -17.31 -4.93 6.85
CA GLU A 58 -17.99 -5.48 5.67
C GLU A 58 -17.45 -4.89 4.36
N GLU A 59 -17.30 -3.56 4.28
CA GLU A 59 -16.69 -2.90 3.12
C GLU A 59 -15.28 -3.42 2.86
N SER A 60 -14.44 -3.51 3.89
CA SER A 60 -13.07 -4.03 3.74
C SER A 60 -13.01 -5.52 3.41
N HIS A 61 -14.01 -6.30 3.85
CA HIS A 61 -14.08 -7.74 3.58
C HIS A 61 -14.55 -8.01 2.15
N ASN A 62 -15.57 -7.28 1.70
CA ASN A 62 -16.12 -7.41 0.35
C ASN A 62 -15.18 -6.83 -0.70
N CYS A 63 -14.45 -5.76 -0.36
CA CYS A 63 -13.43 -5.10 -1.18
C CYS A 63 -13.79 -5.10 -2.68
N ILE A 64 -14.95 -4.51 -2.99
CA ILE A 64 -15.40 -4.45 -4.39
C ILE A 64 -14.42 -3.62 -5.21
N GLU A 65 -14.44 -3.77 -6.54
CA GLU A 65 -13.52 -3.07 -7.44
C GLU A 65 -13.48 -1.55 -7.21
N GLN A 66 -14.65 -0.94 -6.92
CA GLN A 66 -14.75 0.48 -6.60
C GLN A 66 -14.01 0.86 -5.30
N ASP A 67 -14.06 0.00 -4.29
CA ASP A 67 -13.34 0.20 -3.03
C ASP A 67 -11.84 0.03 -3.23
N PHE A 68 -11.43 -1.03 -3.94
CA PHE A 68 -10.04 -1.29 -4.30
C PHE A 68 -9.42 -0.11 -5.06
N GLU A 69 -10.10 0.36 -6.11
CA GLU A 69 -9.62 1.47 -6.93
C GLU A 69 -9.65 2.80 -6.17
N ARG A 70 -10.62 3.02 -5.27
CA ARG A 70 -10.68 4.21 -4.43
C ARG A 70 -9.55 4.25 -3.41
N TRP A 71 -9.31 3.15 -2.72
CA TRP A 71 -8.41 3.14 -1.56
C TRP A 71 -6.92 3.14 -1.96
N ARG A 72 -6.57 2.62 -3.14
CA ARG A 72 -5.17 2.61 -3.61
C ARG A 72 -4.63 3.97 -4.08
N GLN A 73 -5.49 4.97 -4.27
CA GLN A 73 -5.09 6.29 -4.79
C GLN A 73 -4.27 7.09 -3.76
N PHE A 74 -3.45 8.02 -4.23
CA PHE A 74 -2.78 8.94 -3.31
C PHE A 74 -3.79 9.70 -2.44
N PRO A 75 -3.53 9.81 -1.13
CA PRO A 75 -4.43 10.48 -0.21
C PRO A 75 -4.52 11.98 -0.54
N LYS A 76 -5.74 12.52 -0.48
CA LYS A 76 -6.03 13.93 -0.80
C LYS A 76 -6.19 14.81 0.44
N ASP A 77 -6.22 14.18 1.61
CA ASP A 77 -6.48 14.76 2.92
C ASP A 77 -5.25 14.80 3.82
N ILE A 78 -4.06 14.50 3.28
CA ILE A 78 -2.78 14.66 3.97
C ILE A 78 -2.06 15.89 3.38
N TYR A 79 -1.78 16.87 4.23
CA TYR A 79 -0.94 18.00 3.85
C TYR A 79 0.52 17.56 3.85
N MET A 80 1.11 17.47 2.67
CA MET A 80 2.52 17.06 2.49
C MET A 80 3.49 18.24 2.38
N GLY A 81 2.99 19.48 2.51
CA GLY A 81 3.82 20.69 2.53
C GLY A 81 4.72 20.82 1.29
N ILE A 82 4.12 21.21 0.17
CA ILE A 82 4.87 21.80 -0.96
C ILE A 82 4.86 23.32 -0.81
#